data_AF-A0A239QGY0-F1
#
_entry.id   AF-A0A239QGY0-F1
#
_cell.length_a   1.000
_cell.length_b   1.000
_cell.length_c   1.000
_cell.angle_alpha   90.00
_cell.angle_beta   90.00
_cell.angle_gamma   90.00
#
_symmetry.space_group_name_H-M   'P 1'
#
loop_
_entity.id
_entity.type
_entity.pdbx_description
1 polymer ?
#
loop_
_entity_poly.entity_id
_entity_poly.type
_entity_poly.pdbx_seq_one_letter_code
_entity_poly.pdbx_strand_id
1 'polypeptide(L)'
;MNDTDDKHDGLTRRSFLGTGAVTGAVLAGASALGGAVFTRESFAAAAKDAKSKIHVEPGQLDDYYGFWSGGHQGEVRVMGVPSMRELMR
;
A
#
# COMPACT_ATOMS: atom_id res chain seq x y z
N MET A 1 42.56 -29.38 35.67
CA MET A 1 41.76 -28.14 35.55
C MET A 1 41.46 -27.99 34.06
N ASN A 2 40.27 -28.33 33.54
CA ASN A 2 39.01 -27.55 33.54
C ASN A 2 39.27 -26.10 33.09
N ASP A 3 38.73 -25.58 32.00
CA ASP A 3 37.30 -25.36 31.67
C ASP A 3 37.12 -25.27 30.13
N THR A 4 36.32 -26.11 29.46
CA THR A 4 34.90 -25.94 29.02
C THR A 4 34.57 -24.76 28.09
N ASP A 5 34.19 -25.11 26.86
CA ASP A 5 33.06 -24.60 26.05
C ASP A 5 32.79 -23.09 25.97
N ASP A 6 33.24 -22.46 24.88
CA ASP A 6 32.57 -21.28 24.32
C ASP A 6 31.87 -21.67 23.01
N LYS A 7 30.62 -22.10 23.15
CA LYS A 7 29.70 -22.35 22.04
C LYS A 7 29.44 -21.02 21.34
N HIS A 8 29.99 -20.85 20.14
CA HIS A 8 29.51 -19.84 19.20
C HIS A 8 28.12 -20.24 18.69
N ASP A 9 27.11 -20.03 19.55
CA ASP A 9 25.68 -20.12 19.22
C ASP A 9 25.24 -18.86 18.46
N GLY A 10 25.97 -18.55 17.39
CA GLY A 10 25.66 -17.47 16.48
C GLY A 10 24.64 -17.96 15.47
N LEU A 11 23.39 -17.53 15.62
CA LEU A 11 22.32 -17.78 14.66
C LEU A 11 22.81 -17.45 13.24
N THR A 12 23.17 -18.48 12.49
CA THR A 12 23.76 -18.32 11.16
C THR A 12 22.67 -17.89 10.19
N ARG A 13 22.99 -16.95 9.28
CA ARG A 13 22.05 -16.47 8.25
C ARG A 13 21.38 -17.61 7.47
N ARG A 14 22.07 -18.74 7.32
CA ARG A 14 21.56 -19.96 6.69
C ARG A 14 20.49 -20.66 7.52
N SER A 15 20.65 -20.68 8.84
CA SER A 15 19.63 -21.18 9.77
C SER A 15 18.40 -20.26 9.79
N PHE A 16 18.62 -18.94 9.77
CA PHE A 16 17.54 -17.95 9.67
C PHE A 16 16.74 -18.06 8.37
N LEU A 17 17.43 -18.14 7.22
CA LEU A 17 16.79 -18.29 5.91
C LEU A 17 16.16 -19.67 5.71
N GLY A 18 16.78 -20.74 6.23
CA GLY A 18 16.22 -22.09 6.19
C GLY A 18 14.96 -22.24 7.03
N THR A 19 14.96 -21.67 8.24
CA THR A 19 13.80 -21.69 9.16
C THR A 19 12.67 -20.79 8.66
N GLY A 20 13.00 -19.63 8.10
CA GLY A 20 12.03 -18.71 7.48
C GLY A 20 11.38 -19.27 6.22
N ALA A 21 12.10 -20.07 5.43
CA ALA A 21 11.54 -20.73 4.24
C ALA A 21 10.49 -21.80 4.62
N VAL A 22 10.72 -22.56 5.69
CA VAL A 22 9.79 -23.61 6.15
C VAL A 22 8.54 -23.00 6.79
N THR A 23 8.68 -21.94 7.59
CA THR A 23 7.53 -21.22 8.17
C THR A 23 6.76 -20.40 7.13
N GLY A 24 7.44 -19.84 6.12
CA GLY A 24 6.82 -19.15 4.99
C GLY A 24 5.97 -20.04 4.10
N ALA A 25 6.34 -21.31 3.90
CA ALA A 25 5.57 -22.26 3.09
C ALA A 25 4.23 -22.64 3.75
N VAL A 26 4.17 -22.73 5.08
CA VAL A 26 2.92 -23.02 5.81
C VAL A 26 2.00 -21.78 5.84
N LEU A 27 2.57 -20.58 5.97
CA LEU A 27 1.81 -19.32 5.93
C LEU A 27 1.33 -18.95 4.52
N ALA A 28 2.03 -19.42 3.48
CA ALA A 28 1.60 -19.30 2.08
C ALA A 28 0.33 -20.12 1.78
N GLY A 29 0.11 -21.24 2.47
CA GLY A 29 -1.10 -22.07 2.31
C GLY A 29 -2.37 -21.41 2.86
N ALA A 30 -2.26 -20.64 3.94
CA ALA A 30 -3.39 -19.92 4.54
C ALA A 30 -3.63 -18.52 3.93
N SER A 31 -2.63 -17.96 3.24
CA SER A 31 -2.75 -16.66 2.55
C SER A 31 -3.28 -16.76 1.12
N ALA A 32 -3.58 -17.96 0.61
CA ALA A 32 -4.18 -18.13 -0.72
C ALA A 32 -5.55 -17.44 -0.88
N LEU A 33 -6.26 -17.17 0.23
CA LEU A 33 -7.51 -16.39 0.21
C LEU A 33 -7.30 -14.87 0.34
N GLY A 34 -6.11 -14.40 0.74
CA GLY A 34 -5.78 -12.98 0.88
C GLY A 34 -4.79 -12.42 -0.16
N GLY A 35 -3.99 -13.30 -0.79
CA GLY A 35 -2.98 -12.93 -1.79
C GLY A 35 -3.52 -12.74 -3.21
N ALA A 36 -4.70 -13.27 -3.51
CA ALA A 36 -5.36 -13.10 -4.81
C ALA A 36 -5.85 -11.66 -5.06
N VAL A 37 -5.98 -10.85 -4.00
CA VAL A 37 -6.43 -9.44 -4.12
C VAL A 37 -5.27 -8.50 -4.49
N PHE A 38 -4.02 -8.93 -4.28
CA PHE A 38 -2.82 -8.12 -4.52
C PHE A 38 -1.94 -8.68 -5.65
N THR A 39 -2.54 -9.26 -6.69
CA THR A 39 -1.78 -9.61 -7.91
C THR A 39 -1.40 -8.34 -8.66
N ARG A 40 -0.30 -8.37 -9.41
CA ARG A 40 0.13 -7.23 -10.25
C ARG A 40 -0.96 -6.84 -11.26
N GLU A 41 -1.77 -7.82 -11.66
CA GLU A 41 -2.91 -7.65 -12.55
C GLU A 41 -4.10 -6.95 -11.88
N SER A 42 -4.39 -7.23 -10.60
CA SER A 42 -5.45 -6.53 -9.85
C SER A 42 -5.09 -5.05 -9.63
N PHE A 43 -3.82 -4.76 -9.31
CA PHE A 43 -3.32 -3.37 -9.23
C PHE A 43 -3.36 -2.67 -10.59
N ALA A 44 -3.03 -3.36 -11.69
CA ALA A 44 -3.08 -2.78 -13.03
C ALA A 44 -4.53 -2.50 -13.49
N ALA A 45 -5.48 -3.36 -13.12
CA ALA A 45 -6.91 -3.15 -13.38
C ALA A 45 -7.47 -1.98 -12.57
N ALA A 46 -7.15 -1.88 -11.27
CA ALA A 46 -7.54 -0.74 -10.43
C ALA A 46 -6.94 0.59 -10.92
N ALA A 47 -5.68 0.58 -11.37
CA ALA A 47 -5.04 1.75 -11.96
C ALA A 47 -5.65 2.16 -13.31
N LYS A 48 -6.17 1.20 -14.09
CA LYS A 48 -6.95 1.51 -15.31
C LYS A 48 -8.31 2.11 -14.96
N ASP A 49 -9.01 1.57 -13.97
CA ASP A 49 -10.32 2.09 -13.56
C ASP A 49 -10.22 3.51 -12.97
N ALA A 50 -9.17 3.79 -12.20
CA ALA A 50 -8.85 5.12 -11.69
C ALA A 50 -8.56 6.15 -12.80
N LYS A 51 -8.08 5.72 -13.97
CA LYS A 51 -7.88 6.60 -15.13
C LYS A 51 -9.16 6.87 -15.92
N SER A 52 -10.18 6.02 -15.81
CA SER A 52 -11.42 6.17 -16.58
C SER A 52 -12.38 7.20 -15.97
N LYS A 53 -12.26 7.51 -14.67
CA LYS A 53 -13.17 8.41 -13.94
C LYS A 53 -12.66 9.85 -13.82
N ILE A 54 -11.85 10.32 -14.78
CA ILE A 54 -11.33 11.69 -14.74
C ILE A 54 -12.43 12.71 -15.04
N HIS A 55 -13.41 12.35 -15.87
CA HIS A 55 -14.52 13.22 -16.23
C HIS A 55 -15.75 12.93 -15.35
N VAL A 56 -16.23 13.96 -14.66
CA VAL A 56 -17.46 13.90 -13.85
C VAL A 56 -18.55 14.69 -14.58
N GLU A 57 -19.57 13.97 -15.06
CA GLU A 57 -20.68 14.53 -15.83
C GLU A 57 -21.50 15.58 -15.04
N PRO A 58 -22.21 16.50 -15.71
CA PRO A 58 -23.09 17.45 -15.04
C PRO A 58 -24.15 16.75 -14.20
N GLY A 59 -24.24 17.11 -12.91
CA GLY A 59 -25.17 16.51 -11.94
C GLY A 59 -24.58 15.35 -11.14
N GLN A 60 -23.36 14.89 -11.44
CA GLN A 60 -22.62 13.94 -10.61
C GLN A 60 -21.72 14.67 -9.59
N LEU A 61 -21.57 14.07 -8.42
CA LEU A 61 -20.74 14.59 -7.33
C LEU A 61 -19.32 14.03 -7.43
N ASP A 62 -18.37 14.76 -6.86
CA ASP A 62 -17.02 14.25 -6.66
C ASP A 62 -16.98 13.27 -5.49
N ASP A 63 -16.15 12.24 -5.62
CA ASP A 63 -16.01 11.19 -4.61
C ASP A 63 -15.28 11.71 -3.36
N TYR A 64 -14.39 12.70 -3.53
CA TYR A 64 -13.54 13.20 -2.45
C TYR A 64 -13.40 14.72 -2.43
N TYR A 65 -13.14 15.23 -1.23
CA TYR A 65 -12.72 16.60 -0.97
C TYR A 65 -11.20 16.68 -0.82
N GLY A 66 -10.56 17.53 -1.61
CA GLY A 66 -9.17 17.92 -1.46
C GLY A 66 -9.06 19.31 -0.86
N PHE A 67 -8.26 19.46 0.20
CA PHE A 67 -7.94 20.76 0.77
C PHE A 67 -6.60 21.24 0.20
N TRP A 68 -6.62 22.35 -0.53
CA TRP A 68 -5.45 22.93 -1.17
C TRP A 68 -5.02 24.21 -0.47
N SER A 69 -3.71 24.37 -0.28
CA SER A 69 -3.16 25.66 0.14
C SER A 69 -3.18 26.64 -1.02
N GLY A 70 -3.66 27.86 -0.79
CA GLY A 70 -3.63 28.97 -1.74
C GLY A 70 -2.24 29.59 -1.94
N GLY A 71 -1.20 28.99 -1.36
CA GLY A 71 0.16 29.52 -1.38
C GLY A 71 0.24 30.92 -0.79
N HIS A 72 0.83 31.86 -1.53
CA HIS A 72 1.02 33.25 -1.09
C HIS A 72 -0.29 34.04 -0.92
N GLN A 73 -1.42 33.53 -1.44
CA GLN A 73 -2.73 34.15 -1.21
C GLN A 73 -3.27 33.89 0.21
N GLY A 74 -2.75 32.90 0.93
CA GLY A 74 -3.14 32.60 2.31
C GLY A 74 -4.54 31.98 2.49
N GLU A 75 -5.24 31.65 1.40
CA GLU A 75 -6.56 31.00 1.42
C GLU A 75 -6.44 29.46 1.45
N VAL A 76 -7.53 28.79 1.82
CA VAL A 76 -7.66 27.32 1.75
C VAL A 76 -8.77 26.97 0.78
N ARG A 77 -8.42 26.27 -0.29
CA ARG A 77 -9.40 25.90 -1.32
C ARG A 77 -9.91 24.48 -1.07
N VAL A 78 -11.21 24.30 -1.18
CA VAL A 78 -11.85 22.99 -1.20
C VAL A 78 -12.06 22.59 -2.66
N MET A 79 -11.47 21.48 -3.07
CA MET A 79 -11.56 20.94 -4.43
C MET A 79 -12.28 19.60 -4.44
N GLY A 80 -13.07 19.34 -5.47
CA GLY A 80 -13.63 18.02 -5.76
C GLY A 80 -12.62 17.17 -6.53
N VAL A 81 -12.36 15.95 -6.09
CA VAL A 81 -11.54 14.96 -6.78
C VAL A 81 -12.44 13.79 -7.16
N PRO A 82 -12.46 13.33 -8.43
CA PRO A 82 -11.44 13.49 -9.47
C PRO A 82 -11.62 14.66 -10.46
N SER A 83 -12.70 15.45 -10.39
CA SER A 83 -12.97 16.50 -11.38
C SER A 83 -12.01 17.70 -11.34
N MET A 84 -11.29 17.88 -10.22
CA MET A 84 -10.43 19.03 -9.93
C MET A 84 -11.16 20.38 -9.98
N ARG A 85 -12.48 20.38 -9.72
CA ARG A 85 -13.28 21.60 -9.60
C ARG A 85 -13.11 22.21 -8.23
N GLU A 86 -13.00 23.53 -8.19
CA GLU A 86 -12.99 24.28 -6.93
C GLU A 86 -14.43 24.46 -6.43
N LEU A 87 -14.71 23.97 -5.22
CA LEU A 87 -16.02 24.01 -4.59
C LEU A 87 -16.17 25.26 -3.72
N MET A 88 -15.12 25.61 -2.96
CA MET A 88 -15.09 26.77 -2.05
C MET A 88 -13.66 27.29 -1.84
N ARG A 89 -13.54 28.54 -1.35
CA ARG A 89 -12.31 29.20 -0.89
C ARG A 89 -12.49 29.77 0.51
#